data_AF-A0A6B3HRT8-F1
#
_entry.id   AF-A0A6B3HRT8-F1
#
_cell.length_a   1.000
_cell.length_b   1.000
_cell.length_c   1.000
_cell.angle_alpha   90.00
_cell.angle_beta   90.00
_cell.angle_gamma   90.00
#
_symmetry.space_group_name_H-M   'P 1'
#
loop_
_entity.id
_entity.type
_entity.pdbx_description
1 polymer ?
#
loop_
_entity_poly.entity_id
_entity_poly.type
_entity_poly.pdbx_seq_one_letter_code
_entity_poly.pdbx_strand_id
1 'polypeptide(L)' 'LRAVGRGDGDRLYPVRPEVAQAWRRLVVARGRVQVGAVATELGWSRRYLTERFRGEVGLSPKTFARVLRFEHAH' A
#
# COMPACT_ATOMS: atom_id res chain seq x y z
N LEU A 1 -0.44 -8.06 27.66
CA LEU A 1 -1.16 -8.94 26.71
C LEU A 1 -2.41 -8.19 26.24
N ARG A 2 -2.37 -7.51 25.09
CA ARG A 2 -3.54 -6.83 24.54
C ARG A 2 -4.10 -7.65 23.39
N ALA A 3 -5.39 -7.95 23.50
CA ALA A 3 -6.19 -8.66 22.53
C ALA A 3 -6.11 -7.99 21.15
N VAL A 4 -5.78 -8.76 20.12
CA VAL A 4 -6.06 -8.38 18.73
C VAL A 4 -7.55 -8.62 18.52
N GLY A 5 -8.32 -7.53 18.52
CA GLY A 5 -9.71 -7.55 18.12
C GLY A 5 -9.79 -8.05 16.68
N ARG A 6 -10.34 -9.25 16.53
CA ARG A 6 -10.97 -9.72 15.29
C ARG A 6 -12.29 -8.92 15.18
N GLY A 7 -12.43 -8.11 14.13
CA GLY A 7 -13.73 -7.62 13.63
C GLY A 7 -13.69 -7.85 12.13
N ASP A 8 -14.58 -8.63 11.49
CA ASP A 8 -16.05 -8.65 11.51
C ASP A 8 -16.67 -7.30 11.15
N GLY A 9 -17.19 -7.23 9.93
CA GLY A 9 -18.19 -6.26 9.49
C GLY A 9 -17.69 -5.27 8.44
N ASP A 10 -17.93 -5.60 7.18
CA ASP A 10 -18.46 -4.74 6.12
C ASP A 10 -18.69 -3.27 6.55
N ARG A 11 -17.62 -2.49 6.59
CA ARG A 11 -17.67 -1.04 6.82
C ARG A 11 -17.07 -0.40 5.60
N LEU A 12 -17.89 0.45 4.98
CA LEU A 12 -17.55 1.44 3.98
C LEU A 12 -16.55 2.47 4.54
N TYR A 13 -15.40 2.02 5.05
CA TYR A 13 -14.30 2.89 5.38
C TYR A 13 -13.63 3.25 4.06
N PRO A 14 -13.71 4.52 3.63
CA PRO A 14 -12.95 4.94 2.48
C PRO A 14 -11.48 4.68 2.76
N VAL A 15 -10.81 4.01 1.81
CA VAL A 15 -9.36 3.84 1.78
C VAL A 15 -8.72 5.19 2.07
N ARG A 16 -7.71 5.22 2.94
CA ARG A 16 -7.07 6.48 3.31
C ARG A 16 -6.52 7.14 2.04
N PRO A 17 -6.70 8.46 1.86
CA PRO A 17 -6.32 9.13 0.63
C PRO A 17 -4.83 8.95 0.30
N GLU A 18 -3.97 8.83 1.30
CA GLU A 18 -2.54 8.57 1.14
C GLU A 18 -2.26 7.14 0.67
N VAL A 19 -3.05 6.15 1.11
CA VAL A 19 -2.95 4.76 0.60
C VAL A 19 -3.42 4.70 -0.85
N ALA A 20 -4.52 5.38 -1.18
CA ALA A 20 -5.00 5.50 -2.55
C ALA A 20 -3.98 6.26 -3.44
N GLN A 21 -3.29 7.26 -2.90
CA GLN A 21 -2.21 7.96 -3.59
C GLN A 21 -0.99 7.05 -3.82
N ALA A 22 -0.56 6.29 -2.80
CA ALA A 22 0.51 5.32 -2.94
C ALA A 22 0.18 4.25 -3.99
N TRP A 23 -1.05 3.74 -4.00
CA TRP A 23 -1.55 2.81 -5.02
C TRP A 23 -1.43 3.41 -6.42
N ARG A 24 -1.99 4.61 -6.62
CA ARG A 24 -1.94 5.31 -7.92
C ARG A 24 -0.50 5.52 -8.39
N ARG A 25 0.41 5.93 -7.50
CA ARG A 25 1.84 6.10 -7.81
C ARG A 25 2.48 4.80 -8.28
N LEU A 26 2.22 3.69 -7.59
CA LEU A 26 2.76 2.39 -7.97
C LEU A 26 2.21 1.94 -9.33
N VAL A 27 0.91 2.10 -9.57
CA VAL A 27 0.26 1.74 -10.85
C VAL A 27 0.80 2.59 -12.01
N VAL A 28 0.81 3.91 -11.89
CA VAL A 28 1.31 4.82 -12.94
C VAL A 28 2.77 4.53 -13.27
N ALA A 29 3.59 4.25 -12.26
CA ALA A 29 4.99 3.88 -12.45
C ALA A 29 5.19 2.41 -12.89
N ARG A 30 4.12 1.63 -13.10
CA ARG A 30 4.17 0.20 -13.44
C ARG A 30 5.06 -0.59 -12.48
N GLY A 31 4.98 -0.26 -11.19
CA GLY A 31 5.80 -0.84 -10.11
C GLY A 31 7.29 -0.48 -10.16
N ARG A 32 7.72 0.48 -10.99
CA ARG A 32 9.13 0.89 -11.11
C ARG A 32 9.55 2.00 -10.13
N VAL A 33 8.59 2.69 -9.52
CA VAL A 33 8.90 3.69 -8.48
C VAL A 33 9.38 3.01 -7.20
N GLN A 34 10.37 3.61 -6.55
CA GLN A 34 10.86 3.13 -5.26
C GLN A 34 9.82 3.41 -4.17
N VAL A 35 9.47 2.39 -3.39
CA VAL A 35 8.56 2.52 -2.23
C VAL A 35 9.05 3.56 -1.22
N GLY A 36 10.38 3.72 -1.08
CA GLY A 36 10.98 4.76 -0.25
C GLY A 36 10.63 6.17 -0.70
N ALA A 37 10.71 6.44 -2.01
CA ALA A 37 10.34 7.74 -2.56
C ALA A 37 8.84 8.05 -2.34
N VAL A 38 7.97 7.05 -2.57
CA VAL A 38 6.53 7.18 -2.29
C VAL A 38 6.28 7.51 -0.81
N ALA A 39 6.99 6.86 0.11
CA ALA A 39 6.86 7.14 1.54
C ALA A 39 7.31 8.57 1.88
N THR A 40 8.46 9.01 1.34
CA THR A 40 8.98 10.37 1.54
C THR A 40 8.00 11.43 1.01
N GLU A 41 7.43 11.23 -0.17
CA GLU A 41 6.44 12.15 -0.75
C GLU A 41 5.17 12.28 0.11
N LEU A 42 4.77 11.20 0.79
CA LEU A 42 3.61 11.19 1.69
C LEU A 42 3.94 11.69 3.11
N GLY A 43 5.20 12.06 3.39
CA GLY A 43 5.66 12.40 4.73
C GLY A 43 5.64 11.21 5.70
N TRP A 44 5.66 9.98 5.19
CA TRP A 44 5.57 8.75 5.96
C TRP A 44 6.91 8.03 6.05
N SER A 45 7.13 7.34 7.16
CA SER A 45 8.21 6.35 7.21
C SER A 45 7.87 5.17 6.29
N ARG A 46 8.91 4.51 5.76
CA ARG A 46 8.75 3.28 4.96
C ARG A 46 7.97 2.19 5.70
N ARG A 47 8.22 2.06 7.01
CA ARG A 47 7.53 1.11 7.89
C ARG A 47 6.03 1.43 7.97
N TYR A 48 5.69 2.68 8.25
CA TYR A 48 4.29 3.10 8.37
C TYR A 48 3.53 2.94 7.06
N LEU A 49 4.12 3.31 5.91
CA LEU A 49 3.52 3.05 4.60
C LEU A 49 3.27 1.56 4.38
N THR A 50 4.23 0.70 4.73
CA THR A 50 4.09 -0.75 4.55
C THR A 50 2.96 -1.31 5.41
N GLU A 51 2.89 -0.91 6.68
CA GLU A 51 1.85 -1.36 7.62
C GLU A 51 0.46 -0.91 7.17
N ARG A 52 0.29 0.37 6.82
CA ARG A 52 -0.99 0.93 6.39
C ARG A 52 -1.46 0.37 5.05
N PHE A 53 -0.58 0.35 4.05
CA PHE A 53 -0.90 -0.19 2.73
C PHE A 53 -1.28 -1.67 2.83
N ARG A 54 -0.57 -2.48 3.64
CA ARG A 54 -0.95 -3.89 3.84
C ARG A 54 -2.28 -4.04 4.56
N GLY A 55 -2.58 -3.21 5.55
CA GLY A 55 -3.86 -3.25 6.26
C GLY A 55 -5.06 -2.92 5.39
N GLU A 56 -4.90 -2.06 4.39
CA GLU A 56 -5.99 -1.59 3.53
C GLU A 56 -6.06 -2.33 2.18
N VAL A 57 -4.91 -2.75 1.62
CA VAL A 57 -4.79 -3.37 0.28
C VAL A 57 -4.56 -4.88 0.36
N GLY A 58 -4.18 -5.41 1.52
CA GLY A 58 -3.85 -6.83 1.73
C GLY A 58 -2.43 -7.23 1.29
N LEU A 59 -1.78 -6.45 0.42
CA LEU A 59 -0.39 -6.66 -0.01
C LEU A 59 0.55 -5.59 0.55
N SER A 60 1.83 -5.90 0.67
CA SER A 60 2.83 -4.83 0.90
C SER A 60 3.03 -4.00 -0.38
N PRO A 61 3.43 -2.71 -0.29
CA PRO A 61 3.76 -1.90 -1.46
C PRO A 61 4.80 -2.56 -2.38
N LYS A 62 5.79 -3.25 -1.79
CA LYS A 62 6.85 -3.93 -2.54
C LYS A 62 6.33 -5.16 -3.28
N THR A 63 5.44 -5.93 -2.66
CA THR A 63 4.80 -7.09 -3.31
C THR A 63 3.91 -6.60 -4.45
N PHE A 64 3.10 -5.58 -4.21
CA PHE A 64 2.23 -4.98 -5.23
C PHE A 64 3.04 -4.46 -6.42
N ALA A 65 4.14 -3.74 -6.18
CA ALA A 65 5.05 -3.30 -7.24
C ALA A 65 5.69 -4.45 -8.04
N ARG A 66 5.86 -5.64 -7.44
CA ARG A 66 6.33 -6.83 -8.18
C ARG A 66 5.23 -7.38 -9.09
N VAL A 67 3.98 -7.43 -8.63
CA VAL A 67 2.83 -7.86 -9.43
C VAL A 67 2.69 -6.95 -10.66
N LEU A 68 2.69 -5.64 -10.46
CA LEU A 68 2.62 -4.68 -11.57
C LEU A 68 3.77 -4.86 -12.58
N ARG A 69 4.99 -5.12 -12.11
CA ARG A 69 6.12 -5.36 -13.02
C ARG A 69 5.97 -6.65 -13.82
N PHE A 70 5.39 -7.68 -13.20
CA PHE A 70 5.10 -8.95 -13.88
C PHE A 70 4.01 -8.76 -14.94
N GLU A 71 2.89 -8.11 -14.60
CA GLU A 71 1.79 -7.81 -15.52
C GLU A 71 2.21 -6.99 -16.75
N HIS A 72 3.28 -6.20 -16.64
CA HIS A 72 3.82 -5.39 -17.74
C HIS A 72 5.05 -6.00 -18.43
N ALA A 73 5.51 -7.18 -18.02
CA ALA A 73 6.62 -7.88 -18.66
C ALA A 73 6.16 -8.94 -19.67
N HIS A 74 4.85 -9.08 -19.85
CA HIS A 74 4.17 -9.98 -20.78
C HIS A 74 3.30 -9.16 -21.75
#